data_AF-A0A523SET4-F1
#
_entry.id   AF-A0A523SET4-F1
#
_cell.length_a   1.000
_cell.length_b   1.000
_cell.length_c   1.000
_cell.angle_alpha   90.00
_cell.angle_beta   90.00
_cell.angle_gamma   90.00
#
_symmetry.space_group_name_H-M   'P 1'
#
loop_
_entity.id
_entity.type
_entity.pdbx_description
1 polymer ?
#
loop_
_entity_poly.entity_id
_entity_poly.type
_entity_poly.pdbx_seq_one_letter_code
_entity_poly.pdbx_strand_id
1 'polypeptide(L)'
;MTVILDPIYILNLVLCTIILVLGFLGYRRTGDKSPLYIGIAFGIFGISHLLTVLGLRETLEAFLIAIRTIAYLIVVFTLLRIAFKRQKS
;
A
#
# COMPACT_ATOMS: atom_id res chain seq x y z
N MET A 1 19.16 1.23 17.58
CA MET A 1 18.44 1.55 16.33
C MET A 1 19.44 1.53 15.20
N THR A 2 19.62 0.39 14.53
CA THR A 2 20.44 0.28 13.33
C THR A 2 19.52 0.48 12.13
N VAL A 3 19.81 1.48 11.30
CA VAL A 3 19.04 1.71 10.08
C VAL A 3 19.40 0.60 9.08
N ILE A 4 18.41 -0.20 8.70
CA ILE A 4 18.60 -1.30 7.74
C ILE A 4 18.38 -0.74 6.34
N LEU A 5 19.47 -0.33 5.70
CA LEU A 5 19.47 0.25 4.36
C LEU A 5 19.54 -0.84 3.28
N ASP A 6 18.56 -1.75 3.30
CA ASP A 6 18.45 -2.78 2.28
C ASP A 6 17.86 -2.16 0.99
N PRO A 7 18.53 -2.29 -0.17
CA PRO A 7 18.02 -1.79 -1.45
C PRO A 7 16.58 -2.22 -1.75
N ILE A 8 16.18 -3.41 -1.29
CA ILE A 8 14.83 -3.95 -1.48
C ILE A 8 13.78 -3.09 -0.76
N TYR A 9 14.03 -2.72 0.50
CA TYR A 9 13.05 -1.91 1.25
C TYR A 9 12.96 -0.48 0.71
N ILE A 10 14.07 0.08 0.26
CA ILE A 10 14.12 1.41 -0.35
C ILE A 10 13.33 1.42 -1.66
N LEU A 11 13.55 0.43 -2.54
CA LEU A 11 12.82 0.30 -3.79
C LEU A 11 11.31 0.18 -3.55
N ASN A 12 10.91 -0.70 -2.63
CA ASN A 12 9.50 -0.88 -2.29
C ASN A 12 8.86 0.41 -1.75
N LEU A 13 9.60 1.19 -0.96
CA LEU A 13 9.13 2.46 -0.42
C LEU A 13 8.94 3.51 -1.51
N VAL A 14 9.85 3.58 -2.48
CA VAL A 14 9.72 4.44 -3.66
C VAL A 14 8.50 4.04 -4.49
N LEU A 15 8.35 2.74 -4.79
CA LEU A 15 7.21 2.21 -5.55
C LEU A 15 5.88 2.45 -4.83
N CYS A 16 5.81 2.22 -3.52
CA CYS A 16 4.62 2.50 -2.73
C CYS A 16 4.23 3.99 -2.81
N THR A 17 5.22 4.88 -2.76
CA THR A 17 4.98 6.33 -2.90
C THR A 17 4.45 6.69 -4.28
N ILE A 18 5.03 6.13 -5.34
CA ILE A 18 4.55 6.35 -6.72
C ILE A 18 3.11 5.86 -6.86
N ILE A 19 2.80 4.66 -6.38
CA ILE A 19 1.45 4.08 -6.46
C ILE A 19 0.44 4.88 -5.63
N LEU A 20 0.83 5.39 -4.46
CA LEU A 20 0.00 6.28 -3.65
C LEU A 20 -0.38 7.54 -4.43
N VAL A 21 0.61 8.19 -5.06
CA VAL A 21 0.40 9.40 -5.88
C VAL A 21 -0.48 9.10 -7.08
N LEU A 22 -0.24 8.00 -7.79
CA LEU A 22 -1.06 7.57 -8.92
C LEU A 22 -2.49 7.21 -8.51
N GLY A 23 -2.68 6.56 -7.36
CA GLY A 23 -4.00 6.24 -6.82
C GLY A 23 -4.81 7.49 -6.47
N PHE A 24 -4.16 8.49 -5.88
CA PHE A 24 -4.76 9.79 -5.59
C PHE A 24 -5.10 10.57 -6.87
N LEU A 25 -4.17 10.61 -7.84
CA LEU A 25 -4.39 11.28 -9.12
C LEU A 25 -5.49 10.59 -9.94
N GLY A 26 -5.53 9.26 -9.91
CA GLY A 26 -6.56 8.45 -10.55
C GLY A 26 -7.95 8.78 -10.01
N TYR A 27 -8.09 8.84 -8.67
CA TYR A 27 -9.34 9.27 -8.02
C TYR A 27 -9.79 10.65 -8.47
N ARG A 28 -8.86 11.62 -8.49
CA ARG A 28 -9.16 12.99 -8.88
C ARG A 28 -9.59 13.12 -10.34
N ARG A 29 -9.08 12.27 -11.24
CA ARG A 29 -9.39 12.32 -12.67
C ARG A 29 -10.64 11.56 -13.07
N THR A 30 -10.90 10.38 -12.50
CA THR A 30 -12.02 9.53 -12.93
C THR A 30 -13.24 9.61 -12.01
N GLY A 31 -13.08 10.15 -10.80
CA GLY A 31 -14.11 10.10 -9.76
C GLY A 31 -14.37 8.69 -9.23
N ASP A 32 -13.69 7.66 -9.75
CA ASP A 32 -13.80 6.30 -9.24
C ASP A 32 -12.96 6.15 -7.98
N LYS A 33 -13.55 5.56 -6.94
CA LYS A 33 -12.88 5.39 -5.64
C LYS A 33 -11.88 4.23 -5.66
N SER A 34 -11.91 3.37 -6.68
CA SER A 34 -11.07 2.18 -6.75
C SER A 34 -9.56 2.48 -6.75
N PRO A 35 -9.03 3.41 -7.58
CA PRO A 35 -7.62 3.81 -7.53
C PRO A 35 -7.20 4.37 -6.17
N LEU A 36 -8.12 5.05 -5.45
CA LEU A 36 -7.84 5.59 -4.12
C LEU A 36 -7.60 4.48 -3.09
N TYR A 37 -8.45 3.45 -3.08
CA TYR A 37 -8.29 2.32 -2.15
C TYR A 37 -6.99 1.55 -2.40
N ILE A 38 -6.60 1.36 -3.67
CA ILE A 38 -5.30 0.78 -4.02
C ILE A 38 -4.17 1.68 -3.49
N GLY A 39 -4.24 2.99 -3.75
CA GLY A 39 -3.24 3.95 -3.24
C GLY A 39 -3.10 3.88 -1.73
N ILE A 40 -4.20 3.90 -0.97
CA ILE A 40 -4.19 3.80 0.50
C ILE A 40 -3.55 2.49 0.96
N ALA A 41 -3.88 1.36 0.33
CA ALA A 41 -3.27 0.08 0.67
C ALA A 41 -1.74 0.12 0.47
N PHE A 42 -1.28 0.65 -0.66
CA PHE A 42 0.16 0.83 -0.92
C PHE A 42 0.80 1.86 0.03
N GLY A 43 0.06 2.87 0.50
CA GLY A 43 0.51 3.76 1.57
C GLY A 43 0.77 3.03 2.89
N ILE A 44 -0.12 2.12 3.28
CA ILE A 44 0.05 1.26 4.47
C ILE A 44 1.27 0.34 4.29
N PHE A 45 1.48 -0.22 3.10
CA PHE A 45 2.71 -0.94 2.77
C PHE A 45 3.96 -0.05 2.92
N GLY A 46 3.90 1.19 2.43
CA GLY A 46 5.00 2.16 2.58
C GLY A 46 5.36 2.43 4.04
N ILE A 47 4.37 2.58 4.91
CA ILE A 47 4.59 2.75 6.37
C ILE A 47 5.26 1.50 6.97
N SER A 48 4.83 0.31 6.57
CA SER A 48 5.47 -0.94 7.00
C SER A 48 6.95 -1.00 6.62
N HIS A 49 7.30 -0.53 5.41
CA HIS A 49 8.68 -0.48 4.92
C HIS A 49 9.49 0.60 5.64
N LEU A 50 8.92 1.78 5.88
CA LEU A 50 9.55 2.84 6.68
C LEU A 50 9.95 2.32 8.07
N LEU A 51 9.02 1.68 8.79
CA LEU A 51 9.28 1.12 10.11
C LEU A 51 10.36 0.03 10.08
N THR A 52 10.42 -0.73 8.98
CA THR A 52 11.46 -1.75 8.77
C THR A 52 12.84 -1.12 8.55
N VAL A 53 12.93 -0.08 7.73
CA VAL A 53 14.18 0.66 7.47
C VAL A 53 14.69 1.36 8.73
N LEU A 54 13.78 1.87 9.58
CA LEU A 54 14.13 2.47 10.87
C LEU A 54 14.64 1.46 11.91
N GLY A 55 14.60 0.16 11.59
CA GLY A 55 15.07 -0.91 12.48
C GLY A 55 14.06 -1.29 13.58
N LEU A 56 12.79 -0.89 13.46
CA LEU A 56 11.72 -1.26 14.41
C LEU A 56 11.04 -2.59 14.05
N ARG A 57 11.58 -3.33 13.08
CA ARG A 57 10.96 -4.56 12.58
C ARG A 57 10.77 -5.62 13.66
N GLU A 58 11.79 -5.87 14.47
CA GLU A 58 11.73 -6.95 15.48
C GLU A 58 10.81 -6.59 16.65
N THR A 59 10.76 -5.31 17.02
CA THR A 59 9.90 -4.84 18.12
C THR A 59 8.43 -4.76 17.72
N LEU A 60 8.14 -4.51 16.44
CA LEU A 60 6.79 -4.31 15.90
C LEU A 60 6.36 -5.42 14.95
N GLU A 61 6.96 -6.61 15.00
CA GLU A 61 6.73 -7.67 14.01
C GLU A 61 5.23 -8.00 13.86
N ALA A 62 4.53 -8.25 14.97
CA ALA A 62 3.10 -8.53 14.96
C ALA A 62 2.26 -7.37 14.37
N PHE A 63 2.64 -6.12 14.68
CA PHE A 63 1.99 -4.94 14.13
C PHE A 63 2.22 -4.81 12.62
N LEU A 64 3.46 -5.04 12.15
CA LEU A 64 3.82 -5.02 10.73
C LEU A 64 3.06 -6.11 9.95
N ILE A 65 2.90 -7.30 10.52
CA ILE A 65 2.09 -8.38 9.93
C ILE A 65 0.61 -7.97 9.84
N ALA A 66 0.06 -7.38 10.91
CA ALA A 66 -1.33 -6.95 10.93
C ALA A 66 -1.63 -5.89 9.87
N ILE A 67 -0.84 -4.81 9.80
CA ILE A 67 -1.05 -3.74 8.80
C ILE A 67 -0.86 -4.25 7.38
N ARG A 68 0.09 -5.17 7.17
CA ARG A 68 0.35 -5.78 5.87
C ARG A 68 -0.83 -6.64 5.42
N THR A 69 -1.38 -7.43 6.32
CA THR A 69 -2.57 -8.24 6.07
C THR A 69 -3.77 -7.36 5.70
N ILE A 70 -4.01 -6.30 6.47
CA ILE A 70 -5.07 -5.32 6.18
C ILE A 70 -4.87 -4.69 4.80
N ALA A 71 -3.65 -4.28 4.47
CA ALA A 71 -3.34 -3.71 3.17
C ALA A 71 -3.63 -4.69 2.01
N TYR A 72 -3.23 -5.96 2.13
CA TYR A 72 -3.59 -6.98 1.14
C TYR A 72 -5.10 -7.17 1.01
N LEU A 73 -5.84 -7.20 2.12
CA LEU A 73 -7.30 -7.32 2.10
C LEU A 73 -7.96 -6.13 1.39
N ILE A 74 -7.46 -4.91 1.58
CA ILE A 74 -7.95 -3.72 0.86
C ILE A 74 -7.70 -3.87 -0.64
N VAL A 75 -6.52 -4.36 -1.06
CA VAL A 75 -6.22 -4.60 -2.48
C VAL A 75 -7.17 -5.65 -3.05
N VAL A 76 -7.33 -6.80 -2.38
CA VAL A 76 -8.24 -7.87 -2.81
C VAL A 76 -9.67 -7.34 -2.91
N PHE A 77 -10.17 -6.66 -1.89
CA PHE A 77 -11.50 -6.06 -1.91
C PHE A 77 -11.68 -5.08 -3.07
N THR A 78 -10.66 -4.26 -3.34
CA THR A 78 -10.72 -3.29 -4.43
C THR A 78 -10.71 -3.97 -5.80
N LEU A 79 -9.89 -5.01 -5.98
CA LEU A 79 -9.87 -5.79 -7.21
C LEU A 79 -11.19 -6.53 -7.43
N LEU A 80 -11.75 -7.15 -6.39
CA LEU A 80 -13.07 -7.76 -6.46
C LEU A 80 -14.13 -6.71 -6.82
N ARG A 81 -14.09 -5.54 -6.18
CA ARG A 81 -15.01 -4.45 -6.50
C ARG A 81 -14.90 -4.02 -7.96
N ILE A 82 -13.69 -3.92 -8.51
CA ILE A 82 -13.46 -3.57 -9.93
C ILE A 82 -13.98 -4.69 -10.84
N ALA A 83 -13.63 -5.95 -10.55
CA ALA A 83 -13.98 -7.11 -11.37
C ALA A 83 -15.50 -7.41 -11.37
N PHE A 84 -16.16 -7.22 -10.23
CA PHE A 84 -17.60 -7.46 -10.05
C PHE A 84 -18.45 -6.21 -10.22
N LYS A 85 -17.86 -5.01 -10.40
CA LYS A 85 -18.59 -3.84 -10.92
C LYS A 85 -18.99 -4.21 -12.35
N ARG A 86 -20.20 -4.75 -12.52
CA ARG A 86 -20.78 -5.05 -13.84
C ARG A 86 -20.55 -3.84 -14.74
N GLN A 87 -19.80 -4.07 -15.80
CA GLN A 87 -19.74 -3.19 -16.95
C GLN A 87 -21.17 -3.11 -17.49
N LYS A 88 -21.93 -2.12 -17.03
CA LYS A 88 -23.23 -1.79 -17.60
C LYS A 88 -22.90 -1.07 -18.92
N SER A 89 -22.51 -1.88 -19.91
CA SER A 89 -22.37 -1.48 -21.30
C SER A 89 -23.75 -1.22 -21.90
#